data_AF-A0A699ZC50-F1
#
_entry.id   AF-A0A699ZC50-F1
#
_cell.length_a   1.000
_cell.length_b   1.000
_cell.length_c   1.000
_cell.angle_alpha   90.00
_cell.angle_beta   90.00
_cell.angle_gamma   90.00
#
_symmetry.space_group_name_H-M   'P 1'
#
loop_
_entity.id
_entity.type
_entity.pdbx_description
1 polymer ?
#
loop_
_entity_poly.entity_id
_entity_poly.type
_entity_poly.pdbx_seq_one_letter_code
_entity_poly.pdbx_strand_id
1 'polypeptide(L)'
;MFIRPKPAEPPDKLLCMGKQEGAVNPLAHLHADRLGCDPGKTNMATVAHEERYPSGAVKSVWQRSLIAGHYYRQSGITEHAKVSKVWMAGIRPQQNELSQVTNYTASLQRYQEYVATTLATWPAMWAELSKRRWSNARFQLYGGKQRTVAKFWAETVKGARVRCNSAATGRALALAYGAAGFSGSGSIGSKGVPVKQMQREACKQFPGRVVLVHEFRTSRVSSARTNVVA
;
A
#
# COMPACT_ATOMS: atom_id res chain seq x y z
N MET A 1 14.29 -29.47 -15.80
CA MET A 1 13.54 -28.31 -16.33
C MET A 1 12.45 -27.95 -15.32
N PHE A 2 12.56 -26.80 -14.66
CA PHE A 2 11.52 -26.34 -13.73
C PHE A 2 10.45 -25.57 -14.51
N ILE A 3 9.31 -26.20 -14.73
CA ILE A 3 8.13 -25.55 -15.32
C ILE A 3 7.62 -24.55 -14.28
N ARG A 4 7.78 -23.25 -14.56
CA ARG A 4 7.18 -22.21 -13.73
C ARG A 4 5.66 -22.32 -13.89
N PRO A 5 4.88 -22.42 -12.80
CA PRO A 5 3.43 -22.31 -12.90
C PRO A 5 3.08 -20.94 -13.49
N LYS A 6 2.14 -20.94 -14.45
CA LYS A 6 1.58 -19.74 -15.06
C LYS A 6 1.10 -18.80 -13.94
N PRO A 7 1.52 -17.52 -13.92
CA PRO A 7 1.03 -16.59 -12.91
C PRO A 7 -0.50 -16.50 -13.03
N ALA A 8 -1.18 -16.53 -11.88
CA ALA A 8 -2.61 -16.30 -11.80
C ALA A 8 -2.96 -15.04 -12.59
N GLU A 9 -3.97 -15.16 -13.46
CA GLU A 9 -4.48 -14.02 -14.23
C GLU A 9 -4.79 -12.86 -13.27
N PRO A 10 -4.46 -11.62 -13.65
CA PRO A 10 -4.79 -10.46 -12.83
C PRO A 10 -6.29 -10.51 -12.54
N PRO A 11 -6.72 -10.22 -11.29
CA PRO A 11 -8.14 -10.21 -10.97
C PRO A 11 -8.84 -9.30 -11.99
N ASP A 12 -9.94 -9.81 -12.52
CA ASP A 12 -10.79 -9.13 -13.50
C ASP A 12 -10.84 -7.63 -13.21
N LYS A 13 -10.74 -6.86 -14.29
CA LYS A 13 -10.79 -5.39 -14.29
C LYS A 13 -11.82 -4.94 -13.26
N LEU A 14 -11.35 -4.37 -12.13
CA LEU A 14 -12.23 -4.03 -11.02
C LEU A 14 -13.38 -3.16 -11.54
N LEU A 15 -14.58 -3.37 -11.01
CA LEU A 15 -15.73 -2.53 -11.30
C LEU A 15 -15.36 -1.07 -10.98
N CYS A 16 -15.21 -0.28 -12.04
CA CYS A 16 -14.91 1.14 -11.97
C CYS A 16 -16.20 1.89 -12.30
N MET A 17 -16.78 2.59 -11.32
CA MET A 17 -17.97 3.39 -11.59
C MET A 17 -17.60 4.67 -12.36
N GLY A 18 -18.31 4.95 -13.44
CA GLY A 18 -18.11 6.13 -14.28
C GLY A 18 -18.43 7.45 -13.58
N LYS A 19 -17.87 8.56 -14.09
CA LYS A 19 -18.03 9.91 -13.51
C LYS A 19 -19.47 10.46 -13.52
N GLN A 20 -20.36 9.92 -14.36
CA GLN A 20 -21.67 10.53 -14.66
C GLN A 20 -22.89 9.99 -13.89
N GLU A 21 -22.77 8.93 -13.08
CA GLU A 21 -23.91 8.48 -12.26
C GLU A 21 -24.04 9.37 -11.02
N GLY A 22 -25.01 10.28 -11.05
CA GLY A 22 -25.41 11.11 -9.93
C GLY A 22 -26.06 10.29 -8.81
N ALA A 23 -25.81 10.67 -7.56
CA ALA A 23 -26.51 10.29 -6.32
C ALA A 23 -26.67 8.79 -5.95
N VAL A 24 -26.27 7.82 -6.76
CA VAL A 24 -26.42 6.39 -6.46
C VAL A 24 -25.19 5.85 -5.72
N ASN A 25 -25.42 5.15 -4.61
CA ASN A 25 -24.35 4.49 -3.84
C ASN A 25 -23.66 3.41 -4.72
N PRO A 26 -22.33 3.44 -4.89
CA PRO A 26 -21.62 2.49 -5.77
C PRO A 26 -21.74 1.03 -5.34
N LEU A 27 -22.12 0.78 -4.09
CA LEU A 27 -22.36 -0.55 -3.54
C LEU A 27 -23.86 -0.86 -3.39
N ALA A 28 -24.75 -0.03 -3.96
CA ALA A 28 -26.21 -0.19 -3.87
C ALA A 28 -26.67 -1.54 -4.41
N HIS A 29 -26.05 -1.99 -5.51
CA HIS A 29 -26.34 -3.25 -6.18
C HIS A 29 -25.87 -4.48 -5.38
N LEU A 30 -24.99 -4.30 -4.39
CA LEU A 30 -24.54 -5.37 -3.51
C LEU A 30 -25.43 -5.41 -2.28
N HIS A 31 -26.10 -6.55 -2.05
CA HIS A 31 -26.79 -6.85 -0.80
C HIS A 31 -25.75 -7.20 0.29
N ALA A 32 -25.00 -6.18 0.71
CA ALA A 32 -23.82 -6.28 1.55
C ALA A 32 -23.71 -5.09 2.52
N ASP A 33 -23.08 -5.33 3.66
CA ASP A 33 -22.66 -4.29 4.60
C ASP A 33 -21.44 -3.56 4.04
N ARG A 34 -21.45 -2.23 4.14
CA ARG A 34 -20.58 -1.36 3.33
C ARG A 34 -19.49 -0.72 4.17
N LEU A 35 -18.28 -0.71 3.60
CA LEU A 35 -17.11 -0.02 4.13
C LEU A 35 -16.60 0.97 3.10
N GLY A 36 -16.24 2.18 3.54
CA GLY A 36 -15.48 3.14 2.74
C GLY A 36 -14.00 3.07 3.09
N CYS A 37 -13.12 2.98 2.11
CA CYS A 37 -11.67 3.09 2.30
C CYS A 37 -11.11 4.26 1.51
N ASP A 38 -10.47 5.17 2.24
CA ASP A 38 -9.73 6.30 1.69
C ASP A 38 -8.22 6.04 1.80
N PRO A 39 -7.53 5.70 0.70
CA PRO A 39 -6.07 5.58 0.70
C PRO A 39 -5.42 6.96 0.60
N GLY A 40 -4.34 7.18 1.36
CA GLY A 40 -3.64 8.45 1.40
C GLY A 40 -2.14 8.31 1.65
N LYS A 41 -1.41 9.44 1.62
CA LYS A 41 0.04 9.46 1.89
C LYS A 41 0.38 9.48 3.37
N THR A 42 -0.39 10.21 4.19
CA THR A 42 -0.20 10.29 5.65
C THR A 42 -0.80 9.07 6.34
N ASN A 43 -2.08 8.82 6.05
CA ASN A 43 -2.78 7.61 6.42
C ASN A 43 -2.85 6.72 5.18
N MET A 44 -2.08 5.63 5.18
CA MET A 44 -1.95 4.73 4.03
C MET A 44 -3.29 4.12 3.62
N ALA A 45 -4.16 3.90 4.59
CA ALA A 45 -5.58 3.69 4.40
C ALA A 45 -6.31 4.13 5.65
N THR A 46 -7.47 4.74 5.44
CA THR A 46 -8.50 4.96 6.45
C THR A 46 -9.73 4.21 6.01
N VAL A 47 -10.21 3.27 6.83
CA VAL A 47 -11.44 2.53 6.59
C VAL A 47 -12.49 2.99 7.58
N ALA A 48 -13.68 3.30 7.09
CA ALA A 48 -14.79 3.76 7.89
C ALA A 48 -16.07 2.96 7.60
N HIS A 49 -16.90 2.83 8.63
CA HIS A 49 -18.24 2.27 8.60
C HIS A 49 -19.20 3.16 9.38
N GLU A 50 -20.37 3.41 8.81
CA GLU A 50 -21.48 4.08 9.50
C GLU A 50 -22.56 3.06 9.87
N GLU A 51 -22.83 2.93 11.16
CA GLU A 51 -24.03 2.28 11.66
C GLU A 51 -25.18 3.30 11.57
N ARG A 52 -26.35 2.88 11.08
CA ARG A 52 -27.52 3.74 10.93
C ARG A 52 -28.74 3.17 11.63
N TYR A 53 -29.60 4.06 12.12
CA TYR A 53 -30.94 3.72 12.58
C TYR A 53 -31.84 3.33 11.39
N PRO A 54 -32.97 2.64 11.63
CA PRO A 54 -33.98 2.39 10.60
C PRO A 54 -34.49 3.66 9.91
N SER A 55 -34.49 4.80 10.63
CA SER A 55 -34.80 6.13 10.09
C SER A 55 -33.77 6.69 9.10
N GLY A 56 -32.65 5.99 8.91
CA GLY A 56 -31.54 6.41 8.04
C GLY A 56 -30.54 7.35 8.70
N ALA A 57 -30.79 7.82 9.92
CA ALA A 57 -29.86 8.66 10.69
C ALA A 57 -28.62 7.86 11.14
N VAL A 58 -27.45 8.50 11.12
CA VAL A 58 -26.19 7.88 11.59
C VAL A 58 -26.24 7.69 13.10
N LYS A 59 -26.07 6.45 13.54
CA LYS A 59 -26.03 6.05 14.94
C LYS A 59 -24.62 6.10 15.49
N SER A 60 -23.65 5.53 14.75
CA SER A 60 -22.26 5.51 15.16
C SER A 60 -21.32 5.41 13.96
N VAL A 61 -20.09 5.92 14.10
CA VAL A 61 -19.04 5.80 13.08
C VAL A 61 -17.90 4.98 13.67
N TRP A 62 -17.51 3.91 13.00
CA TRP A 62 -16.30 3.16 13.31
C TRP A 62 -15.24 3.45 12.25
N GLN A 63 -14.02 3.74 12.69
CA GLN A 63 -12.90 4.02 11.81
C GLN A 63 -11.64 3.27 12.26
N ARG A 64 -10.84 2.83 11.28
CA ARG A 64 -9.50 2.29 11.50
C ARG A 64 -8.55 2.82 10.43
N SER A 65 -7.39 3.31 10.85
CA SER A 65 -6.38 3.83 9.92
C SER A 65 -5.02 3.16 10.11
N LEU A 66 -4.33 2.90 9.00
CA LEU A 66 -2.91 2.54 9.00
C LEU A 66 -2.07 3.79 8.71
N ILE A 67 -1.48 4.35 9.76
CA ILE A 67 -0.63 5.55 9.65
C ILE A 67 0.74 5.15 9.07
N ALA A 68 1.32 5.99 8.23
CA ALA A 68 2.62 5.73 7.63
C ALA A 68 3.72 5.43 8.67
N GLY A 69 3.75 6.19 9.78
CA GLY A 69 4.68 5.94 10.88
C GLY A 69 4.58 4.52 11.47
N HIS A 70 3.35 4.02 11.67
CA HIS A 70 3.12 2.66 12.16
C HIS A 70 3.57 1.61 11.16
N TYR A 71 3.25 1.79 9.88
CA TYR A 71 3.70 0.88 8.84
C TYR A 71 5.23 0.78 8.80
N TYR A 72 5.94 1.91 8.80
CA TYR A 72 7.40 1.93 8.73
C TYR A 72 8.06 1.25 9.94
N ARG A 73 7.48 1.41 11.13
CA ARG A 73 7.96 0.76 12.35
C ARG A 73 7.67 -0.74 12.34
N GLN A 74 6.42 -1.13 12.11
CA GLN A 74 5.97 -2.53 12.16
C GLN A 74 6.53 -3.39 11.03
N SER A 75 6.75 -2.81 9.84
CA SER A 75 7.37 -3.52 8.71
C SER A 75 8.89 -3.71 8.86
N GLY A 76 9.51 -3.06 9.84
CA GLY A 76 10.96 -3.09 10.05
C GLY A 76 11.76 -2.17 9.13
N ILE A 77 11.12 -1.29 8.33
CA ILE A 77 11.83 -0.34 7.46
C ILE A 77 12.73 0.59 8.28
N THR A 78 12.21 1.13 9.39
CA THR A 78 12.98 2.04 10.24
C THR A 78 14.20 1.36 10.84
N GLU A 79 14.04 0.11 11.30
CA GLU A 79 15.14 -0.63 11.92
C GLU A 79 16.18 -1.06 10.88
N HIS A 80 15.71 -1.56 9.73
CA HIS A 80 16.57 -1.85 8.59
C HIS A 80 17.38 -0.62 8.17
N ALA A 81 16.78 0.56 8.11
CA ALA A 81 17.48 1.80 7.76
C ALA A 81 18.61 2.14 8.75
N LYS A 82 18.39 1.97 10.06
CA LYS A 82 19.44 2.18 11.08
C LYS A 82 20.58 1.18 10.90
N VAL A 83 20.25 -0.11 10.84
CA VAL A 83 21.23 -1.20 10.78
C VAL A 83 22.03 -1.15 9.47
N SER A 84 21.37 -0.95 8.33
CA SER A 84 22.03 -0.83 7.04
C SER A 84 22.98 0.37 6.98
N LYS A 85 22.67 1.48 7.66
CA LYS A 85 23.59 2.63 7.75
C LYS A 85 24.90 2.25 8.45
N VAL A 86 24.84 1.44 9.51
CA VAL A 86 26.04 0.93 10.21
C VAL A 86 26.84 0.00 9.30
N TRP A 87 26.17 -0.92 8.59
CA TRP A 87 26.86 -1.83 7.67
C TRP A 87 27.53 -1.10 6.51
N MET A 88 26.89 -0.05 5.99
CA MET A 88 27.41 0.77 4.91
C MET A 88 28.58 1.66 5.34
N ALA A 89 28.76 1.93 6.63
CA ALA A 89 29.83 2.78 7.14
C ALA A 89 31.22 2.27 6.73
N GLY A 90 31.41 0.94 6.66
CA GLY A 90 32.68 0.32 6.25
C GLY A 90 33.04 0.51 4.78
N ILE A 91 32.07 0.81 3.92
CA ILE A 91 32.30 1.09 2.48
C ILE A 91 32.03 2.56 2.11
N ARG A 92 31.89 3.42 3.12
CA ARG A 92 31.64 4.85 2.92
C ARG A 92 32.77 5.57 2.16
N PRO A 93 34.07 5.28 2.40
CA PRO A 93 35.14 5.88 1.61
C PRO A 93 35.01 5.61 0.11
N GLN A 94 34.72 4.36 -0.26
CA GLN A 94 34.54 3.95 -1.66
C GLN A 94 33.31 4.61 -2.29
N GLN A 95 32.22 4.76 -1.52
CA GLN A 95 31.03 5.48 -1.98
C GLN A 95 31.30 6.97 -2.21
N ASN A 96 32.08 7.59 -1.33
CA ASN A 96 32.47 8.98 -1.48
C ASN A 96 33.32 9.17 -2.74
N GLU A 97 34.29 8.29 -2.99
CA GLU A 97 35.14 8.33 -4.19
C GLU A 97 34.31 8.16 -5.47
N LEU A 98 33.44 7.15 -5.51
CA LEU A 98 32.54 6.92 -6.65
C LEU A 98 31.57 8.09 -6.88
N SER A 99 31.19 8.83 -5.82
CA SER A 99 30.32 10.00 -5.96
C SER A 99 30.98 11.21 -6.63
N GLN A 100 32.32 11.24 -6.70
CA GLN A 100 33.07 12.32 -7.37
C GLN A 100 33.18 12.10 -8.89
N VAL A 101 32.89 10.90 -9.38
CA VAL A 101 32.97 10.55 -10.80
C VAL A 101 31.58 10.25 -11.36
N THR A 102 31.38 10.53 -12.65
CA THR A 102 30.09 10.28 -13.33
C THR A 102 30.32 9.67 -14.70
N ASN A 103 29.48 8.71 -15.05
CA ASN A 103 29.44 8.10 -16.39
C ASN A 103 28.64 8.94 -17.39
N TYR A 104 27.88 9.94 -16.94
CA TYR A 104 27.12 10.85 -17.79
C TYR A 104 28.03 11.95 -18.35
N THR A 105 28.82 11.59 -19.37
CA THR A 105 29.78 12.51 -19.99
C THR A 105 29.99 12.20 -21.47
N ALA A 106 30.33 13.23 -22.25
CA ALA A 106 30.76 13.09 -23.64
C ALA A 106 32.29 12.96 -23.78
N SER A 107 33.04 13.08 -22.68
CA SER A 107 34.51 13.01 -22.68
C SER A 107 34.98 11.59 -22.43
N LEU A 108 35.82 11.06 -23.34
CA LEU A 108 36.44 9.75 -23.18
C LEU A 108 37.31 9.68 -21.90
N GLN A 109 38.05 10.74 -21.60
CA GLN A 109 38.90 10.80 -20.41
C GLN A 109 38.07 10.65 -19.12
N ARG A 110 36.98 11.41 -18.99
CA ARG A 110 36.11 11.32 -17.80
C ARG A 110 35.44 9.95 -17.67
N TYR A 111 35.12 9.33 -18.80
CA TYR A 111 34.62 7.96 -18.81
C TYR A 111 35.68 6.95 -18.34
N GLN A 112 36.93 7.10 -18.78
CA GLN A 112 38.05 6.28 -18.32
C GLN A 112 38.30 6.46 -16.82
N GLU A 113 38.25 7.70 -16.31
CA GLU A 113 38.32 8.00 -14.87
C GLU A 113 37.20 7.29 -14.09
N TYR A 114 35.95 7.37 -14.57
CA TYR A 114 34.82 6.64 -13.97
C TYR A 114 35.05 5.12 -13.95
N VAL A 115 35.52 4.54 -15.06
CA VAL A 115 35.80 3.10 -15.14
C VAL A 115 36.92 2.70 -14.18
N ALA A 116 38.01 3.47 -14.13
CA ALA A 116 39.13 3.23 -13.23
C ALA A 116 38.72 3.29 -11.75
N THR A 117 38.00 4.34 -11.34
CA THR A 117 37.46 4.48 -9.98
C THR A 117 36.47 3.36 -9.65
N THR A 118 35.62 2.98 -10.59
CA THR A 118 34.69 1.86 -10.40
C THR A 118 35.46 0.56 -10.17
N LEU A 119 36.42 0.22 -11.02
CA LEU A 119 37.22 -1.00 -10.89
C LEU A 119 38.02 -1.04 -9.58
N ALA A 120 38.54 0.10 -9.11
CA ALA A 120 39.27 0.20 -7.85
C ALA A 120 38.37 0.01 -6.62
N THR A 121 37.16 0.61 -6.65
CA THR A 121 36.22 0.59 -5.50
C THR A 121 35.36 -0.67 -5.44
N TRP A 122 35.11 -1.31 -6.58
CA TRP A 122 34.16 -2.42 -6.71
C TRP A 122 34.48 -3.63 -5.83
N PRO A 123 35.74 -4.12 -5.70
CA PRO A 123 36.03 -5.30 -4.88
C PRO A 123 35.60 -5.14 -3.42
N ALA A 124 35.86 -3.99 -2.81
CA ALA A 124 35.47 -3.69 -1.44
C ALA A 124 33.94 -3.57 -1.30
N MET A 125 33.28 -2.90 -2.25
CA MET A 125 31.81 -2.80 -2.29
C MET A 125 31.16 -4.18 -2.46
N TRP A 126 31.69 -5.03 -3.33
CA TRP A 126 31.16 -6.36 -3.61
C TRP A 126 31.36 -7.30 -2.42
N ALA A 127 32.53 -7.26 -1.78
CA ALA A 127 32.80 -8.01 -0.57
C ALA A 127 31.83 -7.66 0.56
N GLU A 128 31.38 -6.40 0.65
CA GLU A 128 30.37 -5.97 1.62
C GLU A 128 28.94 -6.34 1.20
N LEU A 129 28.51 -5.96 0.00
CA LEU A 129 27.13 -6.09 -0.46
C LEU A 129 26.70 -7.55 -0.71
N SER A 130 27.66 -8.45 -0.94
CA SER A 130 27.42 -9.89 -1.13
C SER A 130 27.22 -10.65 0.19
N LYS A 131 27.45 -10.00 1.34
CA LYS A 131 27.28 -10.66 2.65
C LYS A 131 25.83 -11.11 2.85
N ARG A 132 25.66 -12.32 3.39
CA ARG A 132 24.35 -12.94 3.65
C ARG A 132 23.40 -12.04 4.45
N ARG A 133 23.94 -11.20 5.36
CA ARG A 133 23.16 -10.21 6.14
C ARG A 133 22.26 -9.33 5.27
N TRP A 134 22.74 -8.90 4.09
CA TRP A 134 21.97 -8.07 3.18
C TRP A 134 20.80 -8.82 2.56
N SER A 135 21.01 -10.06 2.12
CA SER A 135 19.96 -10.92 1.56
C SER A 135 18.88 -11.24 2.60
N ASN A 136 19.28 -11.63 3.81
CA ASN A 136 18.38 -11.93 4.92
C ASN A 136 17.56 -10.69 5.31
N ALA A 137 18.22 -9.53 5.44
CA ALA A 137 17.55 -8.28 5.82
C ALA A 137 16.51 -7.85 4.77
N ARG A 138 16.82 -7.98 3.47
CA ARG A 138 15.87 -7.70 2.38
C ARG A 138 14.67 -8.65 2.41
N PHE A 139 14.91 -9.94 2.65
CA PHE A 139 13.85 -10.94 2.75
C PHE A 139 12.93 -10.70 3.96
N GLN A 140 13.53 -10.44 5.13
CA GLN A 140 12.79 -10.08 6.34
C GLN A 140 11.97 -8.80 6.14
N LEU A 141 12.56 -7.78 5.50
CA LEU A 141 11.88 -6.53 5.19
C LEU A 141 10.70 -6.74 4.22
N TYR A 142 10.88 -7.56 3.19
CA TYR A 142 9.79 -7.93 2.28
C TYR A 142 8.65 -8.61 3.05
N GLY A 143 8.95 -9.62 3.85
CA GLY A 143 7.95 -10.31 4.67
C GLY A 143 7.29 -9.39 5.71
N GLY A 144 8.05 -8.48 6.32
CA GLY A 144 7.55 -7.49 7.27
C GLY A 144 6.53 -6.55 6.64
N LYS A 145 6.82 -6.02 5.44
CA LYS A 145 5.88 -5.19 4.68
C LYS A 145 4.59 -5.95 4.34
N GLN A 146 4.70 -7.22 3.94
CA GLN A 146 3.53 -8.05 3.65
C GLN A 146 2.67 -8.30 4.89
N ARG A 147 3.29 -8.74 6.00
CA ARG A 147 2.59 -9.03 7.25
C ARG A 147 1.87 -7.81 7.82
N THR A 148 2.48 -6.63 7.78
CA THR A 148 1.87 -5.40 8.32
C THR A 148 0.58 -5.03 7.57
N VAL A 149 0.60 -5.07 6.24
CA VAL A 149 -0.58 -4.76 5.42
C VAL A 149 -1.66 -5.83 5.59
N ALA A 150 -1.28 -7.11 5.55
CA ALA A 150 -2.21 -8.21 5.73
C ALA A 150 -2.88 -8.17 7.12
N LYS A 151 -2.10 -7.90 8.18
CA LYS A 151 -2.62 -7.74 9.54
C LYS A 151 -3.61 -6.60 9.64
N PHE A 152 -3.29 -5.43 9.07
CA PHE A 152 -4.20 -4.29 9.07
C PHE A 152 -5.56 -4.66 8.45
N TRP A 153 -5.58 -5.29 7.28
CA TRP A 153 -6.82 -5.67 6.63
C TRP A 153 -7.56 -6.78 7.36
N ALA A 154 -6.87 -7.80 7.87
CA ALA A 154 -7.49 -8.87 8.65
C ALA A 154 -8.19 -8.32 9.91
N GLU A 155 -7.53 -7.40 10.63
CA GLU A 155 -8.11 -6.73 11.79
C GLU A 155 -9.27 -5.80 11.41
N THR A 156 -9.18 -5.15 10.23
CA THR A 156 -10.26 -4.31 9.69
C THR A 156 -11.51 -5.14 9.40
N VAL A 157 -11.36 -6.27 8.70
CA VAL A 157 -12.47 -7.18 8.40
C VAL A 157 -13.07 -7.75 9.69
N LYS A 158 -12.22 -8.18 10.63
CA LYS A 158 -12.67 -8.70 11.92
C LYS A 158 -13.49 -7.65 12.69
N GLY A 159 -13.00 -6.41 12.77
CA GLY A 159 -13.71 -5.31 13.44
C GLY A 159 -15.03 -4.96 12.76
N ALA A 160 -15.03 -4.88 11.43
CA ALA A 160 -16.22 -4.61 10.65
C ALA A 160 -17.30 -5.69 10.82
N ARG A 161 -16.95 -6.97 10.77
CA ARG A 161 -17.93 -8.07 10.94
C ARG A 161 -18.66 -8.02 12.28
N VAL A 162 -17.95 -7.66 13.35
CA VAL A 162 -18.54 -7.52 14.69
C VAL A 162 -19.48 -6.32 14.73
N ARG A 163 -19.08 -5.18 14.16
CA ARG A 163 -19.85 -3.94 14.21
C ARG A 163 -21.09 -3.96 13.31
N CYS A 164 -20.97 -4.51 12.11
CA CYS A 164 -22.07 -4.59 11.15
C CYS A 164 -23.09 -5.69 11.50
N ASN A 165 -22.88 -6.45 12.58
CA ASN A 165 -23.64 -7.68 12.87
C ASN A 165 -23.71 -8.63 11.65
N SER A 166 -22.76 -8.56 10.73
CA SER A 166 -22.77 -9.30 9.46
C SER A 166 -22.88 -10.81 9.67
N ALA A 167 -22.34 -11.31 10.78
CA ALA A 167 -22.45 -12.72 11.16
C ALA A 167 -23.88 -13.12 11.56
N ALA A 168 -24.64 -12.22 12.20
CA ALA A 168 -26.03 -12.46 12.59
C ALA A 168 -27.00 -12.21 11.43
N THR A 169 -26.70 -11.26 10.54
CA THR A 169 -27.53 -10.93 9.38
C THR A 169 -27.22 -11.77 8.14
N GLY A 170 -26.14 -12.56 8.16
CA GLY A 170 -25.65 -13.33 7.01
C GLY A 170 -25.16 -12.47 5.84
N ARG A 171 -25.07 -11.14 6.01
CA ARG A 171 -24.70 -10.21 4.95
C ARG A 171 -23.19 -10.22 4.72
N ALA A 172 -22.79 -10.28 3.46
CA ALA A 172 -21.41 -10.12 3.06
C ALA A 172 -20.91 -8.69 3.35
N LEU A 173 -19.62 -8.52 3.64
CA LEU A 173 -18.99 -7.19 3.62
C LEU A 173 -18.56 -6.82 2.19
N ALA A 174 -18.72 -5.55 1.81
CA ALA A 174 -18.22 -4.97 0.57
C ALA A 174 -17.44 -3.67 0.84
N LEU A 175 -16.43 -3.40 0.01
CA LEU A 175 -15.49 -2.30 0.18
C LEU A 175 -15.54 -1.34 -1.01
N ALA A 176 -15.87 -0.09 -0.74
CA ALA A 176 -15.65 1.02 -1.66
C ALA A 176 -14.23 1.55 -1.45
N TYR A 177 -13.35 1.31 -2.40
CA TYR A 177 -11.94 1.71 -2.34
C TYR A 177 -11.72 2.98 -3.14
N GLY A 178 -11.17 4.01 -2.50
CA GLY A 178 -10.82 5.26 -3.17
C GLY A 178 -9.80 5.03 -4.28
N ALA A 179 -10.15 5.41 -5.50
CA ALA A 179 -9.28 5.38 -6.66
C ALA A 179 -8.30 6.55 -6.59
N ALA A 180 -7.38 6.51 -5.63
CA ALA A 180 -6.41 7.57 -5.47
C ALA A 180 -5.33 7.43 -6.56
N GLY A 181 -5.33 8.38 -7.50
CA GLY A 181 -4.40 8.43 -8.64
C GLY A 181 -2.99 8.89 -8.27
N PHE A 182 -2.62 8.97 -6.99
CA PHE A 182 -1.33 9.49 -6.58
C PHE A 182 -0.21 8.45 -6.67
N SER A 183 1.00 8.91 -6.99
CA SER A 183 2.19 8.07 -6.97
C SER A 183 2.50 7.62 -5.54
N GLY A 184 2.64 6.30 -5.34
CA GLY A 184 3.11 5.73 -4.08
C GLY A 184 4.60 5.98 -3.78
N SER A 185 5.34 6.57 -4.73
CA SER A 185 6.71 7.02 -4.52
C SER A 185 6.74 8.18 -3.52
N GLY A 186 7.75 8.14 -2.64
CA GLY A 186 8.04 9.30 -1.79
C GLY A 186 8.48 10.47 -2.66
N SER A 187 8.12 11.68 -2.25
CA SER A 187 8.69 12.93 -2.76
C SER A 187 9.69 13.49 -1.75
N ILE A 188 10.39 14.57 -2.10
CA ILE A 188 11.14 15.35 -1.12
C ILE A 188 10.19 15.70 0.03
N GLY A 189 10.58 15.35 1.27
CA GLY A 189 9.78 15.56 2.48
C GLY A 189 8.66 14.54 2.75
N SER A 190 8.37 13.58 1.85
CA SER A 190 7.30 12.59 2.05
C SER A 190 7.77 11.14 1.91
N LYS A 191 7.24 10.28 2.77
CA LYS A 191 7.54 8.84 2.76
C LYS A 191 6.73 8.15 1.67
N GLY A 192 7.35 7.18 1.00
CA GLY A 192 6.64 6.32 0.04
C GLY A 192 5.60 5.44 0.73
N VAL A 193 4.50 5.17 0.05
CA VAL A 193 3.38 4.38 0.57
C VAL A 193 3.04 3.22 -0.38
N PRO A 194 2.66 2.04 0.17
CA PRO A 194 2.51 0.83 -0.63
C PRO A 194 1.12 0.75 -1.32
N VAL A 195 0.76 1.75 -2.14
CA VAL A 195 -0.59 1.89 -2.75
C VAL A 195 -1.08 0.60 -3.42
N LYS A 196 -0.27 0.06 -4.35
CA LYS A 196 -0.63 -1.18 -5.08
C LYS A 196 -0.78 -2.38 -4.15
N GLN A 197 0.04 -2.46 -3.11
CA GLN A 197 -0.02 -3.57 -2.15
C GLN A 197 -1.26 -3.46 -1.27
N MET A 198 -1.60 -2.26 -0.79
CA MET A 198 -2.80 -2.01 0.00
C MET A 198 -4.06 -2.44 -0.74
N GLN A 199 -4.18 -2.06 -2.01
CA GLN A 199 -5.32 -2.43 -2.85
C GLN A 199 -5.37 -3.94 -3.12
N ARG A 200 -4.23 -4.57 -3.44
CA ARG A 200 -4.17 -6.03 -3.67
C ARG A 200 -4.59 -6.82 -2.44
N GLU A 201 -4.11 -6.45 -1.27
CA GLU A 201 -4.50 -7.13 -0.02
C GLU A 201 -5.97 -6.87 0.34
N ALA A 202 -6.51 -5.68 0.04
CA ALA A 202 -7.94 -5.44 0.15
C ALA A 202 -8.75 -6.40 -0.75
N CYS A 203 -8.35 -6.57 -2.01
CA CYS A 203 -9.03 -7.48 -2.94
C CYS A 203 -8.99 -8.95 -2.48
N LYS A 204 -7.89 -9.37 -1.83
CA LYS A 204 -7.80 -10.72 -1.22
C LYS A 204 -8.78 -10.90 -0.06
N GLN A 205 -8.95 -9.86 0.75
CA GLN A 205 -9.79 -9.89 1.95
C GLN A 205 -11.28 -9.69 1.64
N PHE A 206 -11.59 -9.05 0.51
CA PHE A 206 -12.94 -8.87 -0.02
C PHE A 206 -13.06 -9.43 -1.46
N PRO A 207 -13.00 -10.77 -1.66
CA PRO A 207 -13.05 -11.37 -2.99
C PRO A 207 -14.30 -10.94 -3.76
N GLY A 208 -14.11 -10.39 -4.97
CA GLY A 208 -15.17 -9.93 -5.86
C GLY A 208 -16.02 -8.75 -5.35
N ARG A 209 -15.63 -8.13 -4.22
CA ARG A 209 -16.46 -7.15 -3.49
C ARG A 209 -15.74 -5.84 -3.19
N VAL A 210 -14.68 -5.56 -3.94
CA VAL A 210 -14.00 -4.26 -3.93
C VAL A 210 -14.42 -3.48 -5.16
N VAL A 211 -15.02 -2.30 -4.96
CA VAL A 211 -15.40 -1.38 -6.03
C VAL A 211 -14.51 -0.15 -5.95
N LEU A 212 -13.92 0.26 -7.08
CA LEU A 212 -13.13 1.48 -7.14
C LEU A 212 -14.05 2.69 -7.28
N VAL A 213 -13.88 3.66 -6.40
CA VAL A 213 -14.72 4.86 -6.33
C VAL A 213 -13.85 6.11 -6.41
N HIS A 214 -14.27 7.11 -7.19
CA HIS A 214 -13.56 8.38 -7.30
C HIS A 214 -13.43 9.08 -5.93
N GLU A 215 -12.32 9.76 -5.70
CA GLU A 215 -11.85 10.38 -4.43
C GLU A 215 -12.88 11.32 -3.75
N PHE A 216 -13.79 11.92 -4.52
CA PHE A 216 -14.88 12.77 -4.00
C PHE A 216 -16.06 11.98 -3.37
N ARG A 217 -16.08 10.66 -3.53
CA ARG A 217 -17.22 9.81 -3.21
C ARG A 217 -16.95 8.85 -2.04
N THR A 218 -15.70 8.61 -1.62
CA THR A 218 -15.39 7.76 -0.43
C THR A 218 -15.94 8.36 0.86
N SER A 219 -15.95 9.70 0.98
CA SER A 219 -16.65 10.44 2.04
C SER A 219 -18.18 10.39 1.92
N ARG A 220 -18.73 9.99 0.77
CA ARG A 220 -20.17 9.91 0.48
C ARG A 220 -20.74 8.49 0.49
N VAL A 221 -19.91 7.45 0.42
CA VAL A 221 -20.34 6.05 0.64
C VAL A 221 -20.86 5.88 2.06
N SER A 222 -20.37 6.69 2.99
CA SER A 222 -20.91 6.80 4.33
C SER A 222 -22.23 7.60 4.32
N SER A 223 -22.34 8.71 3.58
CA SER A 223 -23.47 9.66 3.70
C SER A 223 -24.76 9.42 2.88
N ALA A 224 -24.97 8.28 2.21
CA ALA A 224 -26.14 8.11 1.33
C ALA A 224 -27.49 8.16 2.10
N ARG A 225 -28.20 9.30 2.01
CA ARG A 225 -29.63 9.42 2.29
C ARG A 225 -30.38 8.48 1.35
N THR A 226 -31.21 7.60 1.89
CA THR A 226 -32.28 6.96 1.13
C THR A 226 -33.27 8.05 0.74
N ASN A 227 -33.24 8.51 -0.50
CA ASN A 227 -34.39 9.21 -1.07
C ASN A 227 -35.48 8.16 -1.26
N VAL A 228 -36.37 8.05 -0.28
CA VAL A 228 -37.67 7.40 -0.46
C VAL A 228 -38.51 8.41 -1.21
N VAL A 229 -38.73 8.16 -2.51
CA VAL A 229 -39.77 8.84 -3.27
C VAL A 229 -41.10 8.28 -2.77
N ALA A 230 -41.90 9.13 -2.12
CA ALA A 230 -43.32 8.94 -1.94
C ALA A 230 -44.06 9.53 -3.15
#